data_AF-A0A9E3E2I7-F1
#
_entry.id   AF-A0A9E3E2I7-F1
#
_cell.length_a   1.000
_cell.length_b   1.000
_cell.length_c   1.000
_cell.angle_alpha   90.00
_cell.angle_beta   90.00
_cell.angle_gamma   90.00
#
_symmetry.space_group_name_H-M   'P 1'
#
loop_
_entity.id
_entity.type
_entity.pdbx_description
1 polymer ?
#
loop_
_entity_poly.entity_id
_entity_poly.type
_entity_poly.pdbx_seq_one_letter_code
_entity_poly.pdbx_strand_id
1 'polypeptide(L)' 'ERLPLMEQSEEILGVTIREVTIPVAAGRNLAVLVEAAVRNTILQLRGIDSTAEFLARQREQMDKGSE' A
#
# COMPACT_ATOMS: atom_id res chain seq x y z
N GLU A 1 -4.73 -2.52 -10.38
CA GLU A 1 -5.37 -1.50 -9.51
C GLU A 1 -4.33 -0.53 -8.94
N ARG A 2 -4.77 0.65 -8.46
CA ARG A 2 -3.87 1.67 -7.87
C ARG A 2 -3.86 1.67 -6.34
N LEU A 3 -4.91 1.16 -5.70
CA LEU A 3 -4.96 0.95 -4.25
C LEU A 3 -4.70 -0.54 -3.98
N PRO A 4 -3.75 -0.89 -3.09
CA PRO A 4 -3.54 -2.27 -2.70
C PRO A 4 -4.70 -2.73 -1.84
N LEU A 5 -5.67 -3.43 -2.43
CA LEU A 5 -6.85 -3.95 -1.74
C LEU A 5 -6.60 -5.35 -1.14
N MET A 6 -5.52 -6.01 -1.54
CA MET A 6 -5.16 -7.35 -1.08
C MET A 6 -3.69 -7.39 -0.70
N GLU A 7 -3.40 -7.90 0.51
CA GLU A 7 -2.04 -8.27 0.89
C GLU A 7 -1.63 -9.50 0.09
N GLN A 8 -0.52 -9.40 -0.64
CA GLN A 8 0.07 -10.54 -1.37
C GLN A 8 1.07 -11.24 -0.46
N SER A 9 1.16 -12.56 -0.60
CA SER A 9 2.11 -13.38 0.13
C SER A 9 2.59 -14.55 -0.70
N GLU A 10 3.87 -14.87 -0.58
CA GLU A 10 4.53 -16.01 -1.22
C GLU A 10 5.04 -16.98 -0.15
N GLU A 11 4.95 -18.29 -0.42
CA GLU A 11 5.49 -19.32 0.47
C GLU A 11 6.89 -19.74 0.00
N ILE A 12 7.90 -19.55 0.86
CA ILE A 12 9.28 -19.94 0.59
C ILE A 12 9.76 -20.85 1.71
N LEU A 13 10.09 -22.11 1.38
CA LEU A 13 10.57 -23.12 2.35
C LEU A 13 9.61 -23.30 3.56
N GLY A 14 8.30 -23.23 3.32
CA GLY A 14 7.28 -23.35 4.38
C GLY A 14 7.07 -22.09 5.21
N VAL A 15 7.68 -20.95 4.83
CA VAL A 15 7.50 -19.66 5.48
C VAL A 15 6.70 -18.74 4.57
N THR A 16 5.59 -18.20 5.07
CA THR A 16 4.80 -17.19 4.37
C THR A 16 5.46 -15.82 4.50
N ILE A 17 5.81 -15.22 3.37
CA ILE A 17 6.49 -13.93 3.27
C ILE A 17 5.57 -12.95 2.54
N ARG A 18 5.49 -11.71 3.04
CA ARG A 18 4.73 -10.64 2.38
C ARG A 18 5.40 -10.26 1.06
N GLU A 19 4.61 -10.20 -0.01
CA GLU A 19 5.07 -9.87 -1.36
C GLU A 19 4.52 -8.50 -1.80
N VAL A 20 5.31 -7.73 -2.54
CA VAL A 20 4.88 -6.48 -3.18
C VAL A 20 5.43 -6.41 -4.60
N THR A 21 4.54 -6.38 -5.59
CA THR A 21 4.93 -6.17 -7.00
C THR A 21 5.06 -4.67 -7.32
N ILE A 22 6.26 -4.23 -7.73
CA ILE A 22 6.51 -2.84 -8.15
C ILE A 22 6.68 -2.77 -9.68
N PRO A 23 5.79 -2.06 -10.41
CA PRO A 23 5.88 -1.95 -11.86
C PRO A 23 7.06 -1.07 -12.30
N VAL A 24 7.95 -1.65 -13.11
CA VAL A 24 9.10 -0.98 -13.71
C VAL A 24 8.67 -0.19 -14.95
N ALA A 25 9.04 1.09 -15.01
CA ALA A 25 8.83 1.94 -16.18
C ALA A 25 9.93 3.01 -16.26
N ALA A 26 10.25 3.47 -17.47
CA ALA A 26 11.19 4.57 -17.67
C ALA A 26 10.73 5.83 -16.91
N GLY A 27 11.69 6.56 -16.33
CA GLY A 27 11.42 7.77 -15.55
C GLY A 27 10.96 7.54 -14.11
N ARG A 28 10.84 6.29 -13.64
CA ARG A 28 10.58 5.97 -12.23
C ARG A 28 11.88 5.66 -11.49
N ASN A 29 12.10 6.34 -10.37
CA ASN A 29 13.23 6.01 -9.49
C ASN A 29 12.90 4.77 -8.65
N LEU A 30 13.48 3.63 -9.00
CA LEU A 30 13.24 2.37 -8.31
C LEU A 30 13.68 2.41 -6.83
N ALA A 31 14.76 3.12 -6.49
CA ALA A 31 15.20 3.22 -5.10
C ALA A 31 14.14 3.89 -4.22
N VAL A 32 13.52 4.97 -4.72
CA VAL A 32 12.45 5.68 -4.01
C VAL A 32 11.19 4.82 -3.90
N LEU A 33 10.84 4.07 -4.95
CA LEU A 33 9.67 3.18 -4.92
C LEU A 33 9.85 2.04 -3.91
N VAL A 34 11.05 1.45 -3.84
CA VAL A 34 11.39 0.41 -2.87
C VAL A 34 11.36 0.97 -1.45
N GLU A 35 11.96 2.15 -1.22
CA GLU A 35 11.92 2.81 0.09
C GLU A 35 10.48 3.06 0.57
N ALA A 36 9.62 3.58 -0.32
CA ALA A 36 8.22 3.83 -0.02
C ALA A 36 7.45 2.52 0.30
N ALA A 37 7.70 1.44 -0.45
CA ALA A 37 7.09 0.14 -0.20
C ALA A 37 7.51 -0.46 1.15
N VAL A 38 8.80 -0.37 1.50
CA VAL A 38 9.33 -0.83 2.79
C VAL A 38 8.75 0.01 3.93
N ARG A 39 8.72 1.33 3.77
CA ARG A 39 8.14 2.24 4.79
C ARG A 39 6.66 1.96 5.02
N ASN A 40 5.88 1.73 3.95
CA ASN A 40 4.48 1.34 4.08
C ASN A 40 4.31 0.00 4.81
N THR A 41 5.16 -0.98 4.51
CA THR A 41 5.15 -2.28 5.20
C THR A 41 5.44 -2.12 6.69
N ILE A 42 6.42 -1.31 7.07
CA ILE A 42 6.73 -1.01 8.49
C ILE A 42 5.55 -0.33 9.18
N LEU A 43 4.84 0.57 8.50
CA LEU A 43 3.64 1.21 9.04
C LEU A 43 2.52 0.19 9.29
N GLN A 44 2.25 -0.69 8.33
CA GLN A 44 1.25 -1.75 8.46
C GLN A 44 1.59 -2.70 9.61
N LEU A 45 2.86 -3.10 9.76
CA LEU A 45 3.33 -3.92 10.89
C LEU A 45 3.18 -3.21 12.25
N ARG A 46 3.14 -1.88 12.26
CA ARG A 46 2.86 -1.05 13.46
C ARG A 46 1.36 -0.78 13.66
N GLY A 47 0.49 -1.39 12.85
CA GLY A 47 -0.96 -1.20 12.91
C GLY A 47 -1.44 0.10 12.27
N ILE A 48 -0.61 0.76 11.45
CA ILE A 48 -0.95 2.01 10.77
C ILE A 48 -1.30 1.69 9.31
N ASP A 49 -2.58 1.81 8.96
CA ASP A 49 -3.08 1.64 7.59
C ASP A 49 -3.43 2.99 6.95
N SER A 50 -2.49 3.50 6.16
CA SER A 50 -2.65 4.76 5.42
C SER A 50 -3.72 4.71 4.33
N THR A 51 -4.02 3.52 3.79
CA THR A 51 -5.03 3.34 2.74
C THR A 51 -6.42 3.42 3.34
N ALA A 52 -6.65 2.74 4.47
CA ALA A 52 -7.91 2.83 5.21
C ALA A 52 -8.19 4.27 5.67
N GLU A 53 -7.19 4.95 6.21
CA GLU A 53 -7.28 6.36 6.62
C GLU A 53 -7.64 7.28 5.46
N PHE A 54 -7.02 7.09 4.29
CA PHE A 54 -7.34 7.84 3.08
C PHE A 54 -8.78 7.62 2.63
N LEU A 55 -9.24 6.37 2.57
CA LEU A 55 -10.60 6.02 2.15
C LEU A 55 -11.66 6.60 3.10
N ALA A 56 -11.41 6.55 4.41
CA ALA A 56 -12.30 7.12 5.41
C ALA A 56 -12.46 8.64 5.21
N ARG A 57 -11.33 9.36 5.05
CA ARG A 57 -11.34 10.80 4.77
C ARG A 57 -12.04 11.13 3.45
N GLN A 58 -11.77 10.35 2.40
CA GLN A 58 -12.38 10.57 1.09
C GLN A 58 -13.91 10.48 1.18
N ARG A 59 -14.44 9.44 1.83
CA ARG A 59 -15.90 9.27 2.01
C ARG A 59 -16.51 10.45 2.75
N GLU A 60 -15.89 10.86 3.86
CA GLU A 60 -16.39 11.97 4.66
C GLU A 60 -16.43 13.29 3.87
N GLN A 61 -15.48 13.52 2.95
CA GLN A 61 -15.51 14.70 2.08
C GLN A 61 -16.56 14.58 0.95
N MET A 62 -16.82 13.38 0.45
CA MET A 62 -17.88 13.17 -0.54
C MET A 62 -19.27 13.42 0.05
N ASP A 63 -19.48 12.99 1.30
CA ASP A 63 -20.75 13.21 2.01
C ASP A 63 -20.98 14.71 2.27
N LYS A 64 -19.95 15.43 2.74
CA LYS A 64 -20.00 16.90 2.95
C LYS A 64 -20.21 17.72 1.67
N GLY A 65 -19.77 17.22 0.51
CA GLY A 65 -19.97 17.88 -0.79
C GLY A 65 -21.31 17.56 -1.45
N SER A 66 -22.11 16.67 -0.86
CA SER A 66 -23.43 16.28 -1.33
C SER A 66 -24.58 16.98 -0.56
N GLU A 67 -24.24 17.82 0.42
CA GLU A 67 -25.12 18.78 1.11
C GLU A 67 -25.04 20.17 0.46
#